data_AF-A0A1V5GTI1-F1
#
_entry.id   AF-A0A1V5GTI1-F1
#
_cell.length_a   1.000
_cell.length_b   1.000
_cell.length_c   1.000
_cell.angle_alpha   90.00
_cell.angle_beta   90.00
_cell.angle_gamma   90.00
#
_symmetry.space_group_name_H-M   'P 1'
#
loop_
_entity.id
_entity.type
_entity.pdbx_description
1 polymer ?
#
loop_
_entity_poly.entity_id
_entity_poly.type
_entity_poly.pdbx_seq_one_letter_code
_entity_poly.pdbx_strand_id
1 'polypeptide(L)'
;MKVESAKIVPVPGASAVAAAISVSGMVEKEFYFAGFLPKKKGRQTTFKLLTSLDCPIVIYESAIRLPKTLGDIKEYFGDDSEVFIAREMTKMFEEYWGGNVLEVISGLKEHKMKGELVLIVKSVKLKV
;
A
#
# COMPACT_ATOMS: atom_id res chain seq x y z
N MET A 1 17.73 2.99 -18.70
CA MET A 1 17.16 3.08 -20.06
C MET A 1 17.87 4.19 -20.80
N LYS A 2 18.76 3.86 -21.73
CA LYS A 2 19.34 4.83 -22.65
C LYS A 2 18.71 4.58 -24.01
N VAL A 3 17.71 5.38 -24.35
CA VAL A 3 17.16 5.43 -25.71
C VAL A 3 18.03 6.44 -26.44
N GLU A 4 19.15 5.99 -26.99
CA GLU A 4 20.21 6.90 -27.48
C GLU A 4 19.84 7.66 -28.77
N SER A 5 18.63 7.49 -29.31
CA SER A 5 18.23 8.12 -30.59
C SER A 5 16.82 8.74 -30.64
N ALA A 6 16.04 8.75 -29.55
CA ALA A 6 14.67 9.27 -29.58
C ALA A 6 14.37 10.27 -28.45
N LYS A 7 13.62 11.33 -28.77
CA LYS A 7 13.12 12.32 -27.80
C LYS A 7 12.02 11.70 -26.94
N ILE A 8 12.21 11.67 -25.62
CA ILE A 8 11.20 11.23 -24.64
C ILE A 8 10.48 12.45 -24.08
N VAL A 9 9.15 12.49 -24.19
CA VAL A 9 8.32 13.59 -23.65
C VAL A 9 7.22 12.98 -22.77
N PRO A 10 7.29 13.14 -21.42
CA PRO A 10 6.24 12.63 -20.54
C PRO A 10 4.98 13.49 -20.63
N VAL A 11 3.82 12.85 -20.61
CA VAL A 11 2.52 13.52 -20.47
C VAL A 11 1.99 13.21 -19.07
N PRO A 12 1.66 14.22 -18.24
CA PRO A 12 1.08 13.98 -16.92
C PRO A 12 -0.29 13.30 -17.04
N GLY A 13 -0.69 12.53 -16.03
CA GLY A 13 -1.94 11.79 -16.07
C GLY A 13 -2.30 11.15 -14.73
N ALA A 14 -3.36 10.34 -14.76
CA ALA A 14 -3.88 9.66 -13.58
C ALA A 14 -2.84 8.72 -12.96
N SER A 15 -2.76 8.75 -11.63
CA SER A 15 -1.92 7.86 -10.83
C SER A 15 -2.70 7.41 -9.61
N ALA A 16 -2.96 6.10 -9.49
CA ALA A 16 -3.66 5.54 -8.34
C ALA A 16 -2.88 5.76 -7.03
N VAL A 17 -1.54 5.75 -7.09
CA VAL A 17 -0.68 6.12 -5.95
C VAL A 17 -0.97 7.55 -5.49
N ALA A 18 -0.92 8.51 -6.41
CA ALA A 18 -1.12 9.92 -6.07
C ALA A 18 -2.54 10.17 -5.53
N ALA A 19 -3.55 9.57 -6.15
CA ALA A 19 -4.94 9.67 -5.72
C ALA A 19 -5.16 9.08 -4.32
N ALA A 20 -4.63 7.88 -4.04
CA ALA A 20 -4.76 7.28 -2.72
C ALA A 20 -4.05 8.12 -1.64
N ILE A 21 -2.85 8.61 -1.94
CA ILE A 21 -2.08 9.46 -1.01
C ILE A 21 -2.85 10.72 -0.66
N SER A 22 -3.44 11.40 -1.65
CA SER A 22 -4.11 12.69 -1.46
C SER A 22 -5.30 12.62 -0.50
N VAL A 23 -5.88 11.44 -0.28
CA VAL A 23 -7.03 11.24 0.61
C VAL A 23 -6.71 10.41 1.85
N SER A 24 -5.53 9.80 1.93
CA SER A 24 -5.17 8.87 3.01
C SER A 24 -4.97 9.53 4.38
N GLY A 25 -4.54 10.79 4.41
CA GLY A 25 -4.08 11.45 5.64
C GLY A 25 -2.83 10.85 6.28
N MET A 26 -2.15 9.89 5.62
CA MET A 26 -1.01 9.16 6.19
C MET A 26 0.35 9.70 5.75
N VAL A 27 0.40 10.53 4.71
CA VAL A 27 1.63 11.03 4.10
C VAL A 27 1.77 12.52 4.36
N GLU A 28 2.85 12.90 5.05
CA GLU A 28 3.15 14.30 5.34
C GLU A 28 4.15 14.89 4.33
N LYS A 29 5.30 14.24 4.15
CA LYS A 29 6.43 14.77 3.35
C LYS A 29 6.84 13.85 2.22
N GLU A 30 7.05 12.58 2.56
CA GLU A 30 7.58 11.59 1.62
C GLU A 30 6.93 10.24 1.88
N PHE A 31 6.98 9.38 0.87
CA PHE A 31 6.45 8.03 0.92
C PHE A 31 7.33 7.13 0.05
N TYR A 32 7.30 5.83 0.33
CA TYR A 32 7.96 4.83 -0.48
C TYR A 32 6.93 4.05 -1.30
N PHE A 33 7.01 4.13 -2.63
CA PHE A 33 6.17 3.31 -3.49
C PHE A 33 6.82 1.95 -3.78
N ALA A 34 6.29 0.90 -3.16
CA ALA A 34 6.80 -0.47 -3.28
C ALA A 34 6.27 -1.22 -4.51
N GLY A 35 5.22 -0.72 -5.18
CA GLY A 35 4.53 -1.44 -6.23
C GLY A 35 3.89 -2.74 -5.70
N PHE A 36 3.97 -3.82 -6.47
CA PHE A 36 3.45 -5.13 -6.06
C PHE A 36 4.48 -5.94 -5.29
N LEU A 37 4.11 -6.40 -4.09
CA LEU A 37 4.97 -7.27 -3.28
C LEU A 37 5.19 -8.64 -3.94
N PRO A 38 6.37 -9.27 -3.76
CA PRO A 38 6.62 -10.64 -4.19
C PRO A 38 5.60 -11.62 -3.61
N LYS A 39 5.17 -12.60 -4.42
CA LYS A 39 4.18 -13.61 -4.02
C LYS A 39 4.76 -14.65 -3.06
N LYS A 40 6.04 -15.02 -3.23
CA LYS A 40 6.73 -16.09 -2.49
C LYS A 40 8.18 -15.71 -2.16
N LYS A 41 9.14 -16.03 -3.04
CA LYS A 41 10.57 -15.75 -2.82
C LYS A 41 10.79 -14.23 -2.71
N GLY A 42 11.56 -13.82 -1.71
CA GLY A 42 11.88 -12.41 -1.45
C GLY A 42 10.83 -11.62 -0.69
N ARG A 43 9.64 -12.20 -0.40
CA ARG A 43 8.57 -11.50 0.34
C ARG A 43 9.03 -11.08 1.74
N GLN A 44 9.57 -12.00 2.53
CA GLN A 44 10.07 -11.69 3.87
C GLN A 44 11.19 -10.64 3.86
N THR A 45 12.16 -10.78 2.94
CA THR A 45 13.24 -9.78 2.77
C THR A 45 12.68 -8.41 2.40
N THR A 46 11.64 -8.37 1.56
CA THR A 46 10.94 -7.11 1.22
C THR A 46 10.30 -6.51 2.46
N PHE A 47 9.55 -7.28 3.25
CA PHE A 47 8.93 -6.77 4.49
C PHE A 47 9.97 -6.23 5.48
N LYS A 48 11.09 -6.94 5.69
CA LYS A 48 12.18 -6.46 6.55
C LYS A 48 12.80 -5.15 6.07
N LEU A 49 12.91 -4.95 4.75
CA LEU A 49 13.35 -3.66 4.19
C LEU A 49 12.30 -2.58 4.41
N LEU A 50 11.02 -2.89 4.19
CA LEU A 50 9.95 -1.90 4.34
C LEU A 50 9.82 -1.43 5.79
N THR A 51 9.99 -2.32 6.76
CA THR A 51 9.98 -1.95 8.19
C THR A 51 11.14 -1.06 8.61
N SER A 52 12.24 -0.99 7.83
CA SER A 52 13.35 -0.09 8.13
C SER A 52 13.17 1.32 7.54
N LEU A 53 12.06 1.59 6.86
CA LEU A 53 11.78 2.89 6.25
C LEU A 53 11.04 3.79 7.24
N ASP A 54 11.46 5.04 7.36
CA ASP A 54 10.84 6.06 8.23
C ASP A 54 9.69 6.83 7.55
N CYS A 55 9.15 6.30 6.45
CA CYS A 55 8.06 6.93 5.70
C CYS A 55 6.95 5.93 5.35
N PRO A 56 5.71 6.40 5.13
CA PRO A 56 4.62 5.54 4.72
C PRO A 56 4.93 4.76 3.44
N ILE A 57 4.46 3.52 3.40
CA ILE A 57 4.72 2.61 2.29
C ILE A 57 3.44 2.42 1.49
N VAL A 58 3.52 2.67 0.18
CA VAL A 58 2.41 2.47 -0.76
C VAL A 58 2.63 1.21 -1.56
N ILE A 59 1.66 0.30 -1.50
CA ILE A 59 1.66 -1.02 -2.11
C ILE A 59 0.47 -1.11 -3.05
N TYR A 60 0.71 -1.60 -4.26
CA TYR A 60 -0.36 -2.14 -5.09
C TYR A 60 -0.63 -3.59 -4.69
N GLU A 61 -1.89 -3.94 -4.50
CA GLU A 61 -2.27 -5.27 -4.10
C GLU A 61 -3.58 -5.70 -4.76
N SER A 62 -3.77 -7.02 -4.90
CA SER A 62 -5.06 -7.56 -5.29
C SER A 62 -5.90 -7.89 -4.06
N ALA A 63 -7.22 -7.74 -4.16
CA ALA A 63 -8.12 -8.07 -3.05
C ALA A 63 -7.99 -9.54 -2.58
N ILE A 64 -7.64 -10.47 -3.49
CA ILE A 64 -7.39 -11.88 -3.16
C ILE A 64 -6.20 -12.05 -2.22
N ARG A 65 -5.16 -11.23 -2.41
CA ARG A 65 -3.91 -11.29 -1.64
C ARG A 65 -3.94 -10.43 -0.38
N LEU A 66 -4.85 -9.44 -0.32
CA LEU A 66 -4.96 -8.48 0.76
C LEU A 66 -4.97 -9.13 2.16
N PRO A 67 -5.75 -10.19 2.45
CA PRO A 67 -5.75 -10.79 3.79
C PRO A 67 -4.39 -11.32 4.22
N LYS A 68 -3.63 -11.92 3.28
CA LYS A 68 -2.27 -12.37 3.54
C LYS A 68 -1.34 -11.17 3.77
N THR A 69 -1.44 -10.14 2.94
CA THR A 69 -0.62 -8.93 3.07
C THR A 69 -0.88 -8.19 4.37
N LEU A 70 -2.12 -8.09 4.84
CA LEU A 70 -2.44 -7.53 6.15
C LEU A 70 -1.92 -8.40 7.29
N GLY A 71 -1.96 -9.73 7.14
CA GLY A 71 -1.32 -10.65 8.09
C GLY A 71 0.20 -10.44 8.19
N ASP A 72 0.88 -10.27 7.05
CA ASP A 72 2.30 -9.94 7.03
C ASP A 72 2.54 -8.53 7.62
N ILE A 73 1.70 -7.53 7.32
CA ILE A 73 1.83 -6.19 7.92
C ILE A 73 1.74 -6.29 9.44
N LYS A 74 0.76 -7.02 9.96
CA LYS A 74 0.62 -7.28 11.38
C LYS A 74 1.87 -7.95 11.98
N GLU A 75 2.41 -8.97 11.31
CA GLU A 75 3.61 -9.70 11.76
C GLU A 75 4.86 -8.82 11.81
N TYR A 76 5.08 -7.98 10.80
CA TYR A 76 6.34 -7.23 10.64
C TYR A 76 6.28 -5.79 11.19
N PHE A 77 5.14 -5.10 11.06
CA PHE A 77 4.94 -3.73 11.54
C PHE A 77 4.31 -3.68 12.94
N GLY A 78 3.75 -4.79 13.41
CA GLY A 78 3.11 -4.90 14.72
C GLY A 78 1.59 -4.69 14.68
N ASP A 79 0.96 -5.07 15.79
CA ASP A 79 -0.50 -5.06 15.96
C ASP A 79 -1.09 -3.62 15.97
N ASP A 80 -0.29 -2.61 16.31
CA ASP A 80 -0.71 -1.20 16.35
C ASP A 80 -0.52 -0.46 15.01
N SER A 81 -0.14 -1.17 13.94
CA SER A 81 0.10 -0.54 12.64
C SER A 81 -1.17 0.03 12.03
N GLU A 82 -1.09 1.27 11.53
CA GLU A 82 -2.18 1.92 10.80
C GLU A 82 -2.06 1.64 9.30
N VAL A 83 -3.18 1.27 8.68
CA VAL A 83 -3.27 1.01 7.25
C VAL A 83 -4.41 1.80 6.62
N PHE A 84 -4.27 2.11 5.34
CA PHE A 84 -5.31 2.72 4.51
C PHE A 84 -5.43 1.96 3.20
N ILE A 85 -6.65 1.66 2.77
CA ILE A 85 -6.96 0.93 1.55
C ILE A 85 -7.86 1.82 0.70
N ALA A 86 -7.40 2.13 -0.51
CA ALA A 86 -8.24 2.73 -1.56
C ALA A 86 -8.53 1.67 -2.62
N ARG A 87 -9.80 1.39 -2.86
CA ARG A 87 -10.23 0.36 -3.80
C ARG A 87 -11.14 0.95 -4.87
N GLU A 88 -10.95 0.49 -6.11
CA GLU A 88 -11.82 0.83 -7.24
C GLU A 88 -12.02 2.35 -7.41
N MET A 89 -10.97 3.14 -7.14
CA MET A 89 -10.97 4.59 -7.35
C MET A 89 -11.42 4.95 -8.77
N THR A 90 -12.19 6.03 -8.87
CA THR A 90 -12.87 6.58 -10.06
C THR A 90 -13.96 5.69 -10.64
N LYS A 91 -14.38 4.61 -9.95
CA LYS A 91 -15.43 3.69 -10.43
C LYS A 91 -16.65 3.73 -9.51
N MET A 92 -17.72 3.04 -9.92
CA MET A 92 -19.00 3.00 -9.20
C MET A 92 -18.90 2.48 -7.75
N PHE A 93 -17.93 1.60 -7.47
CA PHE A 93 -17.74 0.98 -6.17
C PHE A 93 -16.46 1.47 -5.47
N GLU A 94 -16.12 2.74 -5.67
CA GLU A 94 -15.02 3.40 -4.96
C GLU A 94 -15.26 3.32 -3.44
N GLU A 95 -14.27 2.78 -2.72
CA GLU A 95 -14.32 2.66 -1.27
C GLU A 95 -12.95 2.92 -0.65
N TYR A 96 -12.97 3.55 0.53
CA TYR A 96 -11.79 3.83 1.34
C TYR A 96 -11.97 3.20 2.72
N TRP A 97 -10.96 2.48 3.18
CA TRP A 97 -10.91 1.86 4.49
C TRP A 97 -9.64 2.32 5.19
N GLY A 98 -9.69 2.57 6.49
CA GLY A 98 -8.50 2.95 7.23
C GLY A 98 -8.66 2.71 8.72
N GLY A 99 -7.52 2.61 9.41
CA GLY A 99 -7.47 2.41 10.86
C GLY A 99 -6.38 1.41 11.24
N ASN A 100 -6.53 0.85 12.44
CA ASN A 100 -5.61 -0.17 12.93
C ASN A 100 -5.72 -1.46 12.08
N VAL A 101 -4.60 -2.12 11.83
CA VAL A 101 -4.54 -3.34 11.00
C VAL A 101 -5.47 -4.45 11.50
N LEU A 102 -5.66 -4.59 12.81
CA LEU A 102 -6.56 -5.59 13.40
C LEU A 102 -8.03 -5.28 13.09
N GLU A 103 -8.43 -4.02 13.19
CA GLU A 103 -9.79 -3.57 12.89
C GLU A 103 -10.11 -3.81 11.42
N VAL A 104 -9.18 -3.46 10.53
CA VAL A 104 -9.31 -3.68 9.10
C VAL A 104 -9.39 -5.18 8.76
N ILE A 105 -8.53 -6.01 9.36
CA ILE A 105 -8.61 -7.48 9.20
C ILE A 105 -9.97 -8.01 9.67
N SER A 106 -10.50 -7.49 10.78
CA SER A 106 -11.79 -7.90 11.32
C SER A 106 -12.93 -7.55 10.36
N GLY A 107 -12.99 -6.30 9.89
CA GLY A 107 -14.05 -5.86 8.97
C GLY A 107 -14.03 -6.58 7.62
N LEU A 108 -12.87 -7.00 7.14
CA LEU A 108 -12.75 -7.79 5.91
C LEU A 108 -13.31 -9.22 6.01
N LYS A 109 -13.59 -9.72 7.22
CA LYS A 109 -14.30 -11.01 7.38
C LYS A 109 -15.74 -10.92 6.89
N GLU A 110 -16.36 -9.76 7.08
CA GLU A 110 -17.76 -9.51 6.72
C GLU A 110 -17.87 -8.82 5.34
N HIS A 111 -16.84 -8.06 4.93
CA HIS A 111 -16.80 -7.39 3.63
C HIS A 111 -15.70 -7.94 2.71
N LYS A 112 -16.09 -8.72 1.71
CA LYS A 112 -15.14 -9.26 0.72
C LYS A 112 -14.85 -8.25 -0.39
N MET A 113 -13.63 -7.73 -0.39
CA MET A 113 -13.13 -6.88 -1.46
C MET A 113 -12.87 -7.65 -2.77
N LYS A 114 -12.93 -6.94 -3.90
CA LYS A 114 -12.63 -7.46 -5.25
C LYS A 114 -11.83 -6.44 -6.05
N GLY A 115 -11.07 -6.92 -7.03
CA GLY A 115 -10.28 -6.07 -7.92
C GLY A 115 -8.89 -5.75 -7.38
N GLU A 116 -8.35 -4.63 -7.85
CA GLU A 116 -7.05 -4.10 -7.46
C GLU A 116 -7.25 -2.89 -6.53
N LEU A 117 -6.31 -2.72 -5.62
CA LEU A 117 -6.36 -1.68 -4.60
C LEU A 117 -4.98 -1.10 -4.34
N VAL A 118 -4.98 0.08 -3.76
CA VAL A 118 -3.80 0.73 -3.19
C VAL A 118 -3.88 0.58 -1.68
N LEU A 119 -2.86 -0.04 -1.09
CA LEU A 119 -2.69 -0.19 0.34
C LEU A 119 -1.55 0.71 0.79
N ILE A 120 -1.80 1.55 1.79
CA ILE A 120 -0.81 2.40 2.43
C ILE A 120 -0.62 1.89 3.85
N VAL A 121 0.62 1.75 4.28
CA VAL A 121 0.99 1.35 5.63
C VAL A 121 1.78 2.49 6.25
N LYS A 122 1.35 2.97 7.41
CA LYS A 122 2.09 3.98 8.15
C LYS A 122 3.38 3.37 8.67
N SER A 123 4.49 4.09 8.53
CA SER A 123 5.76 3.65 9.13
C SER A 123 5.65 3.70 10.65
N VAL A 124 6.16 2.65 11.29
CA VAL A 124 6.32 2.61 12.73
C VAL A 124 7.78 2.97 12.98
N LYS A 125 8.04 4.20 13.45
CA LYS A 125 9.33 4.47 14.09
C LYS A 125 9.42 3.54 15.30
N LEU A 126 10.25 2.50 15.20
CA LEU A 126 10.75 1.85 16.40
C LEU A 126 11.52 2.93 17.15
N LYS A 127 10.92 3.48 18.20
CA LYS A 127 11.66 4.25 19.20
C LYS A 127 12.65 3.28 19.82
N VAL A 128 13.88 3.27 19.31
CA VAL A 128 15.04 2.74 20.03
C VAL A 128 15.30 3.64 21.24
#